data_AF-A0A966FLG1-F1
#
_entry.id   AF-A0A966FLG1-F1
#
_cell.length_a   1.000
_cell.length_b   1.000
_cell.length_c   1.000
_cell.angle_alpha   90.00
_cell.angle_beta   90.00
_cell.angle_gamma   90.00
#
_symmetry.space_group_name_H-M   'P 1'
#
loop_
_entity.id
_entity.type
_entity.pdbx_description
1 polymer ?
#
loop_
_entity_poly.entity_id
_entity_poly.type
_entity_poly.pdbx_seq_one_letter_code
_entity_poly.pdbx_strand_id
1 'polypeptide(L)'
;MVQTGERLASTTAERYLLVYMIAVLVIVTTLVIVFFIVFQKRKNKLLLDKIQQQQAFEEEITKAQTEIQEQTLKNIGWELHDNVGQLLAFASMQLSILKMQVSDDVKDKFKDTSEALQNSLKEVRSLSKSLNHEVILNIGFEKSITNELDRLKKMKFASATLEVKGEKIAFENRKDEIIIFRIIQEFLSNS
;
A
#
# COMPACT_ATOMS: atom_id res chain seq x y z
N MET A 1 96.14 -21.67 -14.21
CA MET A 1 94.94 -21.13 -13.55
C MET A 1 94.12 -20.38 -14.58
N VAL A 2 93.01 -20.93 -15.06
CA VAL A 2 91.72 -20.23 -15.33
C VAL A 2 90.66 -21.33 -15.38
N GLN A 3 89.62 -21.17 -14.56
CA GLN A 3 88.48 -22.07 -14.40
C GLN A 3 87.69 -22.19 -15.72
N THR A 4 87.55 -23.41 -16.23
CA THR A 4 86.46 -23.75 -17.14
C THR A 4 85.22 -24.05 -16.30
N GLY A 5 84.25 -23.13 -16.33
CA GLY A 5 82.97 -23.31 -15.65
C GLY A 5 82.20 -24.51 -16.17
N GLU A 6 81.90 -25.46 -15.28
CA GLU A 6 80.94 -26.53 -15.53
C GLU A 6 79.56 -25.90 -15.79
N ARG A 7 79.16 -25.86 -17.06
CA ARG A 7 77.76 -25.66 -17.40
C ARG A 7 77.00 -26.90 -16.93
N LEU A 8 76.28 -26.77 -15.82
CA LEU A 8 75.25 -27.71 -15.37
C LEU A 8 74.17 -27.83 -16.46
N ALA A 9 74.42 -28.68 -17.45
CA ALA A 9 73.43 -29.03 -18.46
C ALA A 9 72.46 -30.03 -17.83
N SER A 10 71.34 -29.53 -17.30
CA SER A 10 70.21 -30.39 -16.86
C SER A 10 69.91 -31.44 -17.93
N THR A 11 69.82 -32.72 -17.50
CA THR A 11 69.57 -33.83 -18.41
C THR A 11 68.20 -33.67 -19.08
N THR A 12 68.06 -34.10 -20.34
CA THR A 12 66.82 -33.93 -21.12
C THR A 12 65.59 -34.47 -20.37
N ALA A 13 65.74 -35.56 -19.62
CA ALA A 13 64.71 -36.16 -18.79
C ALA A 13 64.19 -35.22 -17.67
N GLU A 14 65.08 -34.50 -16.97
CA GLU A 14 64.69 -33.54 -15.92
C GLU A 14 63.84 -32.40 -16.50
N ARG A 15 64.18 -31.92 -17.69
CA ARG A 15 63.41 -30.87 -18.38
C ARG A 15 62.01 -31.33 -18.75
N TYR A 16 61.86 -32.56 -19.25
CA TYR A 16 60.54 -33.14 -19.54
C TYR A 16 59.69 -33.32 -18.28
N LEU A 17 60.29 -33.74 -17.17
CA LEU A 17 59.60 -33.89 -15.89
C LEU A 17 59.10 -32.54 -15.36
N LEU A 18 59.94 -31.49 -15.40
CA LEU A 18 59.55 -30.14 -14.99
C LEU A 18 58.39 -29.60 -15.83
N VAL A 19 58.45 -29.76 -17.16
CA VAL A 19 57.36 -29.33 -18.07
C VAL A 19 56.07 -30.07 -17.75
N TYR A 20 56.14 -31.38 -17.50
CA TYR A 20 54.98 -32.18 -17.11
C TYR A 20 54.36 -31.72 -15.79
N MET A 21 55.18 -31.47 -14.75
CA MET A 21 54.71 -30.99 -13.45
C MET A 21 54.02 -29.61 -13.56
N ILE A 22 54.59 -28.69 -14.36
CA ILE A 22 53.98 -27.38 -14.62
C ILE A 22 52.64 -27.55 -15.35
N ALA A 23 52.58 -28.41 -16.37
CA ALA A 23 51.35 -28.65 -17.11
C ALA A 23 50.23 -29.21 -16.21
N VAL A 24 50.56 -30.18 -15.35
CA VAL A 24 49.61 -30.74 -14.36
C VAL A 24 49.14 -29.66 -13.39
N LEU A 25 50.05 -28.82 -12.88
CA LEU A 25 49.71 -27.74 -11.96
C LEU A 25 48.78 -26.71 -12.61
N VAL A 26 49.03 -26.33 -13.87
CA VAL A 26 48.17 -25.42 -14.64
C VAL A 26 46.78 -26.02 -14.84
N ILE A 27 46.67 -27.30 -15.19
CA ILE A 27 45.39 -27.99 -15.35
C ILE A 27 44.61 -28.00 -14.02
N VAL A 28 45.24 -28.40 -12.93
CA VAL A 28 44.62 -28.45 -11.60
C VAL A 28 44.14 -27.06 -11.17
N THR A 29 44.98 -26.04 -11.34
CA THR A 29 44.63 -24.66 -10.99
C THR A 29 43.45 -24.16 -11.82
N THR A 30 43.42 -24.46 -13.12
CA THR A 30 42.32 -24.09 -14.01
C THR A 30 41.02 -24.78 -13.59
N LEU A 31 41.06 -26.06 -13.25
CA LEU A 31 39.90 -26.81 -12.77
C LEU A 31 39.34 -26.23 -11.46
N VAL A 32 40.21 -25.88 -10.51
CA VAL A 32 39.81 -25.26 -9.23
C VAL A 32 39.15 -23.90 -9.49
N ILE A 33 39.71 -23.07 -10.37
CA ILE A 33 39.14 -21.76 -10.72
C ILE A 33 37.75 -21.94 -11.37
N VAL A 34 37.63 -22.84 -12.35
CA VAL A 34 36.34 -23.10 -13.02
C VAL A 34 35.30 -23.62 -12.03
N PHE A 35 35.67 -24.58 -11.18
CA PHE A 35 34.80 -25.11 -10.14
C PHE A 35 34.33 -23.99 -9.19
N PHE A 36 35.25 -23.14 -8.73
CA PHE A 36 34.93 -22.02 -7.84
C PHE A 36 33.99 -21.01 -8.51
N ILE A 37 34.21 -20.67 -9.78
CA ILE A 37 33.32 -19.77 -10.54
C ILE A 37 31.92 -20.37 -10.67
N VAL A 38 31.80 -21.64 -11.04
CA VAL A 38 30.50 -22.32 -11.17
C VAL A 38 29.78 -22.38 -9.82
N PHE A 39 30.49 -22.71 -8.75
CA PHE A 39 29.95 -22.74 -7.40
C PHE A 39 29.44 -21.37 -6.94
N GLN A 40 30.25 -20.32 -7.12
CA GLN A 40 29.86 -18.93 -6.84
C GLN A 40 28.63 -18.51 -7.63
N LYS A 41 28.60 -18.77 -8.94
CA LYS A 41 27.45 -18.43 -9.79
C LYS A 41 26.17 -19.13 -9.33
N ARG A 42 26.25 -20.43 -9.00
CA ARG A 42 25.11 -21.19 -8.51
C ARG A 42 24.61 -20.66 -7.16
N LYS A 43 25.53 -20.35 -6.24
CA LYS A 43 25.18 -19.76 -4.94
C LYS A 43 24.51 -18.39 -5.10
N ASN A 44 25.06 -17.52 -5.95
CA ASN A 44 24.48 -16.20 -6.21
C ASN A 44 23.10 -16.30 -6.84
N LYS A 45 22.90 -17.23 -7.79
CA LYS A 45 21.58 -17.47 -8.37
C LYS A 45 20.57 -17.88 -7.31
N LEU A 46 20.92 -18.85 -6.45
CA LEU A 46 20.04 -19.29 -5.36
C LEU A 46 19.71 -18.17 -4.35
N LEU A 47 20.67 -17.29 -4.06
CA LEU A 47 20.43 -16.13 -3.20
C LEU A 47 19.49 -15.13 -3.86
N LEU A 48 19.68 -14.86 -5.16
CA LEU A 48 18.82 -13.97 -5.92
C LEU A 48 17.38 -14.51 -6.01
N ASP A 49 17.23 -15.80 -6.32
CA ASP A 49 15.93 -16.46 -6.39
C ASP A 49 15.21 -16.38 -5.03
N LYS A 50 15.93 -16.57 -3.92
CA LYS A 50 15.36 -16.41 -2.55
C LYS A 50 14.92 -14.98 -2.27
N ILE A 51 15.73 -13.98 -2.63
CA ILE A 51 15.38 -12.57 -2.45
C ILE A 51 14.11 -12.23 -3.24
N GLN A 52 14.02 -12.69 -4.50
CA GLN A 52 12.84 -12.47 -5.34
C GLN A 52 11.59 -13.14 -4.76
N GLN A 53 11.70 -14.38 -4.27
CA GLN A 53 10.59 -15.06 -3.61
C GLN A 53 10.14 -14.33 -2.34
N GLN A 54 11.08 -13.84 -1.55
CA GLN A 54 10.77 -13.10 -0.33
C GLN A 54 10.09 -11.76 -0.64
N GLN A 55 10.56 -11.03 -1.65
CA GLN A 55 9.93 -9.79 -2.11
C GLN A 55 8.51 -10.02 -2.63
N ALA A 56 8.29 -11.06 -3.45
CA ALA A 56 6.96 -11.41 -3.94
C ALA A 56 6.01 -11.77 -2.80
N PHE A 57 6.49 -12.52 -1.81
CA PHE A 57 5.69 -12.87 -0.63
C PHE A 57 5.35 -11.65 0.23
N GLU A 58 6.30 -10.74 0.44
CA GLU A 58 6.05 -9.48 1.15
C GLU A 58 5.00 -8.61 0.42
N GLU A 59 5.10 -8.52 -0.91
CA GLU A 59 4.12 -7.80 -1.74
C GLU A 59 2.72 -8.42 -1.63
N GLU A 60 2.61 -9.76 -1.65
CA GLU A 60 1.34 -10.47 -1.45
C GLU A 60 0.75 -10.20 -0.05
N ILE A 61 1.57 -10.18 1.00
CA ILE A 61 1.12 -9.85 2.36
C ILE A 61 0.60 -8.41 2.41
N THR A 62 1.34 -7.44 1.88
CA THR A 62 0.91 -6.03 1.88
C THR A 62 -0.42 -5.88 1.15
N LYS A 63 -0.56 -6.52 -0.02
CA LYS A 63 -1.80 -6.48 -0.79
C LYS A 63 -2.98 -7.10 -0.02
N ALA A 64 -2.77 -8.24 0.62
CA ALA A 64 -3.80 -8.90 1.43
C ALA A 64 -4.20 -8.04 2.64
N GLN A 65 -3.25 -7.37 3.30
CA GLN A 65 -3.53 -6.45 4.40
C GLN A 65 -4.38 -5.26 3.94
N THR A 66 -4.05 -4.65 2.79
CA THR A 66 -4.85 -3.58 2.20
C THR A 66 -6.27 -4.07 1.89
N GLU A 67 -6.43 -5.23 1.26
CA GLU A 67 -7.75 -5.78 0.92
C GLU A 67 -8.61 -6.05 2.18
N ILE A 68 -8.01 -6.62 3.23
CA ILE A 68 -8.67 -6.85 4.52
C ILE A 68 -9.09 -5.52 5.17
N GLN A 69 -8.21 -4.51 5.13
CA GLN A 69 -8.51 -3.18 5.67
C GLN A 69 -9.68 -2.53 4.92
N GLU A 70 -9.68 -2.57 3.59
CA GLU A 70 -10.77 -2.03 2.78
C GLU A 70 -12.10 -2.72 3.07
N GLN A 71 -12.10 -4.05 3.13
CA GLN A 71 -13.28 -4.82 3.47
C GLN A 71 -13.79 -4.51 4.88
N THR A 72 -12.88 -4.33 5.83
CA THR A 72 -13.24 -3.96 7.22
C THR A 72 -13.87 -2.57 7.28
N LEU A 73 -13.27 -1.58 6.62
CA LEU A 73 -13.82 -0.22 6.55
C LEU A 73 -15.19 -0.21 5.87
N LYS A 74 -15.36 -0.99 4.79
CA LYS A 74 -16.66 -1.18 4.12
C LYS A 74 -17.71 -1.74 5.10
N ASN A 75 -17.37 -2.80 5.83
CA ASN A 75 -18.27 -3.43 6.80
C ASN A 75 -18.65 -2.45 7.92
N ILE A 76 -17.70 -1.68 8.45
CA ILE A 76 -17.97 -0.62 9.45
C ILE A 76 -18.92 0.43 8.86
N GLY A 77 -18.68 0.87 7.62
CA GLY A 77 -19.55 1.82 6.94
C GLY A 77 -20.99 1.34 6.81
N TRP A 78 -21.20 0.06 6.50
CA TRP A 78 -22.52 -0.57 6.48
C TRP A 78 -23.17 -0.66 7.86
N GLU A 79 -22.44 -1.14 8.86
CA GLU A 79 -22.97 -1.25 10.23
C GLU A 79 -23.38 0.12 10.78
N LEU A 80 -22.60 1.17 10.51
CA LEU A 80 -22.95 2.54 10.86
C LEU A 80 -24.21 3.04 10.14
N HIS A 81 -24.41 2.70 8.87
CA HIS A 81 -25.60 3.09 8.12
C HIS A 81 -26.86 2.41 8.67
N ASP A 82 -26.79 1.08 8.77
CA ASP A 82 -27.96 0.24 9.02
C ASP A 82 -28.31 0.17 10.49
N ASN A 83 -27.34 0.21 11.40
CA ASN A 83 -27.61 0.14 12.83
C ASN A 83 -27.76 1.57 13.40
N VAL A 84 -26.66 2.32 13.47
CA VAL A 84 -26.64 3.64 14.11
C VAL A 84 -27.45 4.66 13.32
N GLY A 85 -27.29 4.70 12.00
CA GLY A 85 -27.99 5.64 11.12
C GLY A 85 -29.49 5.45 11.11
N GLN A 86 -29.98 4.20 11.13
CA GLN A 86 -31.42 3.93 11.21
C GLN A 86 -31.99 4.26 12.59
N LEU A 87 -31.29 3.94 13.68
CA LEU A 87 -31.71 4.30 15.04
C LEU A 87 -31.84 5.82 15.22
N LEU A 88 -30.86 6.59 14.74
CA LEU A 88 -30.91 8.06 14.78
C LEU A 88 -32.03 8.63 13.89
N ALA A 89 -32.30 8.01 12.74
CA ALA A 89 -33.42 8.41 11.88
C ALA A 89 -34.77 8.16 12.57
N PHE A 90 -34.91 7.01 13.24
CA PHE A 90 -36.09 6.69 14.04
C PHE A 90 -36.27 7.67 15.21
N ALA A 91 -35.20 7.97 15.95
CA ALA A 91 -35.23 8.96 17.02
C ALA A 91 -35.64 10.35 16.49
N SER A 92 -35.12 10.76 15.33
CA SER A 92 -35.46 12.05 14.70
C SER A 92 -36.92 12.10 14.26
N MET A 93 -37.46 10.99 13.75
CA MET A 93 -38.88 10.85 13.43
C MET A 93 -39.75 10.97 14.70
N GLN A 94 -39.40 10.27 15.77
CA GLN A 94 -40.14 10.34 17.04
C GLN A 94 -40.13 11.74 17.63
N LEU A 95 -38.98 12.41 17.61
CA LEU A 95 -38.88 13.79 18.03
C LEU A 95 -39.80 14.68 17.17
N SER A 96 -39.80 14.49 15.85
CA SER A 96 -40.65 15.27 14.94
C SER A 96 -42.14 15.10 15.21
N ILE A 97 -42.59 13.90 15.62
CA ILE A 97 -43.99 13.64 16.04
C ILE A 97 -44.34 14.41 17.31
N LEU A 98 -43.43 14.43 18.30
CA LEU A 98 -43.64 15.09 19.58
C LEU A 98 -43.62 16.63 19.47
N LYS A 99 -43.08 17.20 18.39
CA LYS A 99 -42.95 18.65 18.17
C LYS A 99 -44.24 19.44 18.41
N MET A 100 -45.40 18.88 18.08
CA MET A 100 -46.70 19.54 18.26
C MET A 100 -47.25 19.48 19.69
N GLN A 101 -46.65 18.67 20.56
CA GLN A 101 -47.07 18.44 21.95
C GLN A 101 -46.16 19.16 22.96
N VAL A 102 -45.13 19.88 22.49
CA VAL A 102 -44.16 20.59 23.32
C VAL A 102 -44.75 21.93 23.79
N SER A 103 -44.69 22.18 25.09
CA SER A 103 -45.10 23.44 25.70
C SER A 103 -44.08 24.56 25.40
N ASP A 104 -44.55 25.82 25.37
CA ASP A 104 -43.70 26.95 24.95
C ASP A 104 -42.48 27.19 25.87
N ASP A 105 -42.52 26.76 27.13
CA ASP A 105 -41.43 26.90 28.11
C ASP A 105 -40.22 26.00 27.83
N VAL A 106 -40.38 24.91 27.05
CA VAL A 106 -39.32 23.97 26.67
C VAL A 106 -39.04 23.93 25.17
N LYS A 107 -39.74 24.74 24.39
CA LYS A 107 -39.67 24.76 22.91
C LYS A 107 -38.27 25.03 22.37
N ASP A 108 -37.52 25.94 22.97
CA ASP A 108 -36.15 26.26 22.56
C ASP A 108 -35.19 25.08 22.83
N LYS A 109 -35.24 24.49 24.03
CA LYS A 109 -34.45 23.29 24.37
C LYS A 109 -34.78 22.11 23.46
N PHE A 110 -36.07 21.94 23.14
CA PHE A 110 -36.52 20.92 22.21
C PHE A 110 -35.96 21.15 20.81
N LYS A 111 -35.97 22.40 20.32
CA LYS A 111 -35.39 22.77 19.02
C LYS A 111 -33.89 22.46 18.99
N ASP A 112 -33.14 22.88 20.00
CA ASP A 112 -31.69 22.65 20.08
C ASP A 112 -31.37 21.14 20.09
N THR A 113 -32.14 20.35 20.84
CA THR A 113 -32.00 18.88 20.89
C THR A 113 -32.30 18.24 19.53
N SER A 114 -33.35 18.72 18.85
CA SER A 114 -33.73 18.26 17.51
C SER A 114 -32.64 18.55 16.48
N GLU A 115 -32.09 19.76 16.52
CA GLU A 115 -31.01 20.17 15.63
C GLU A 115 -29.72 19.39 15.89
N ALA A 116 -29.35 19.17 17.16
CA ALA A 116 -28.22 18.33 17.53
C ALA A 116 -28.39 16.89 16.99
N LEU A 117 -29.57 16.29 17.15
CA LEU A 117 -29.86 14.94 16.65
C LEU A 117 -29.79 14.86 15.10
N GLN A 118 -30.33 15.86 14.40
CA GLN A 118 -30.25 15.92 12.94
C GLN A 118 -28.80 16.09 12.46
N ASN A 119 -28.00 16.90 13.16
CA ASN A 119 -26.59 17.07 12.86
C ASN A 119 -25.81 15.76 13.09
N SER A 120 -26.04 15.06 14.20
CA SER A 120 -25.43 13.75 14.45
C SER A 120 -25.82 12.71 13.38
N LEU A 121 -27.09 12.65 12.98
CA LEU A 121 -27.54 11.78 11.89
C LEU A 121 -26.83 12.09 10.57
N LYS A 122 -26.64 13.38 10.26
CA LYS A 122 -25.94 13.82 9.06
C LYS A 122 -24.45 13.43 9.11
N GLU A 123 -23.81 13.54 10.26
CA GLU A 123 -22.41 13.15 10.46
C GLU A 123 -22.22 11.64 10.35
N VAL A 124 -23.05 10.82 11.00
CA VAL A 124 -22.98 9.36 10.90
C VAL A 124 -23.17 8.89 9.46
N ARG A 125 -24.14 9.48 8.73
CA ARG A 125 -24.33 9.18 7.31
C ARG A 125 -23.14 9.60 6.46
N SER A 126 -22.51 10.73 6.78
CA SER A 126 -21.31 11.19 6.08
C SER A 126 -20.14 10.22 6.31
N LEU A 127 -19.94 9.79 7.57
CA LEU A 127 -18.88 8.86 7.95
C LEU A 127 -19.09 7.47 7.32
N SER A 128 -20.31 6.95 7.38
CA SER A 128 -20.68 5.68 6.73
C SER A 128 -20.34 5.71 5.24
N LYS A 129 -20.67 6.80 4.54
CA LYS A 129 -20.36 6.98 3.12
C LYS A 129 -18.86 7.08 2.85
N SER A 130 -18.09 7.77 3.70
CA SER A 130 -16.64 7.92 3.50
C SER A 130 -15.86 6.64 3.78
N LEU A 131 -16.40 5.73 4.59
CA LEU A 131 -15.79 4.42 4.87
C LEU A 131 -16.12 3.39 3.78
N ASN A 132 -17.27 3.53 3.11
CA ASN A 132 -17.70 2.64 2.06
C ASN A 132 -17.25 3.10 0.66
N HIS A 133 -16.22 2.44 0.13
CA HIS A 133 -15.62 2.76 -1.17
C HIS A 133 -16.57 2.55 -2.36
N GLU A 134 -17.54 1.64 -2.26
CA GLU A 134 -18.53 1.45 -3.33
C GLU A 134 -19.54 2.60 -3.38
N VAL A 135 -19.88 3.17 -2.22
CA VAL A 135 -20.73 4.36 -2.18
C VAL A 135 -20.01 5.54 -2.81
N ILE A 136 -18.72 5.71 -2.52
CA ILE A 136 -17.82 6.70 -3.12
C ILE A 136 -17.77 6.57 -4.65
N LEU A 137 -17.68 5.35 -5.19
CA LEU A 137 -17.68 5.11 -6.65
C LEU A 137 -19.00 5.46 -7.33
N ASN A 138 -20.13 5.24 -6.65
CA ASN A 138 -21.45 5.53 -7.23
C ASN A 138 -21.77 7.04 -7.28
N ILE A 139 -21.07 7.89 -6.51
CA ILE A 139 -21.20 9.35 -6.56
C ILE A 139 -20.23 9.99 -7.57
N GLY A 140 -19.22 9.25 -8.01
CA GLY A 140 -18.19 9.64 -8.98
C GLY A 140 -16.96 10.31 -8.34
N PHE A 141 -15.77 10.02 -8.89
CA PHE A 141 -14.45 10.46 -8.41
C PHE A 141 -14.36 11.91 -7.89
N GLU A 142 -14.75 12.89 -8.70
CA GLU A 142 -14.66 14.32 -8.36
C GLU A 142 -15.52 14.70 -7.15
N LYS A 143 -16.74 14.15 -7.11
CA LYS A 143 -17.67 14.38 -5.99
C LYS A 143 -17.19 13.71 -4.73
N SER A 144 -16.52 12.58 -4.88
CA SER A 144 -15.85 11.86 -3.79
C SER A 144 -14.69 12.65 -3.19
N ILE A 145 -13.83 13.26 -4.02
CA ILE A 145 -12.79 14.19 -3.54
C ILE A 145 -13.43 15.38 -2.82
N THR A 146 -14.49 15.96 -3.38
CA THR A 146 -15.17 17.11 -2.78
C THR A 146 -15.73 16.78 -1.39
N ASN A 147 -16.39 15.62 -1.25
CA ASN A 147 -16.88 15.13 0.04
C ASN A 147 -15.74 14.93 1.06
N GLU A 148 -14.59 14.45 0.60
CA GLU A 148 -13.42 14.24 1.44
C GLU A 148 -12.85 15.57 1.96
N LEU A 149 -12.71 16.57 1.09
CA LEU A 149 -12.28 17.92 1.46
C LEU A 149 -13.27 18.57 2.44
N ASP A 150 -14.57 18.37 2.26
CA ASP A 150 -15.60 18.88 3.17
C ASP A 150 -15.52 18.19 4.54
N ARG A 151 -15.18 16.90 4.60
CA ARG A 151 -14.92 16.18 5.85
C ARG A 151 -13.74 16.81 6.60
N LEU A 152 -12.62 17.04 5.90
CA LEU A 152 -11.41 17.63 6.50
C LEU A 152 -11.62 19.06 7.00
N LYS A 153 -12.37 19.88 6.25
CA LYS A 153 -12.78 21.22 6.68
C LYS A 153 -13.55 21.20 8.00
N LYS A 154 -14.51 20.27 8.15
CA LYS A 154 -15.28 20.12 9.39
C LYS A 154 -14.42 19.70 10.58
N MET A 155 -13.39 18.90 10.32
CA MET A 155 -12.44 18.47 11.35
C MET A 155 -11.40 19.57 11.71
N LYS A 156 -11.50 20.78 11.12
CA LYS A 156 -10.64 21.95 11.37
C LYS A 156 -9.15 21.77 10.99
N PHE A 157 -8.81 20.78 10.16
CA PHE A 157 -7.41 20.48 9.85
C PHE A 157 -6.81 21.36 8.73
N ALA A 158 -7.58 21.85 7.74
CA ALA A 158 -7.10 22.81 6.74
C ALA A 158 -8.24 23.38 5.86
N SER A 159 -8.00 24.53 5.21
CA SER A 159 -8.82 25.03 4.09
C SER A 159 -8.26 24.52 2.76
N ALA A 160 -8.88 23.47 2.20
CA ALA A 160 -8.50 22.92 0.90
C ALA A 160 -9.58 23.21 -0.16
N THR A 161 -9.15 23.46 -1.40
CA THR A 161 -10.01 23.81 -2.53
C THR A 161 -9.69 22.90 -3.71
N LEU A 162 -10.72 22.35 -4.36
CA LEU A 162 -10.58 21.54 -5.57
C LEU A 162 -10.77 22.43 -6.81
N GLU A 163 -9.81 22.41 -7.73
CA GLU A 163 -9.91 23.07 -9.04
C GLU A 163 -9.71 22.01 -10.14
N VAL A 164 -10.70 21.84 -11.02
CA VAL A 164 -10.66 20.87 -12.12
C VAL A 164 -10.46 21.63 -13.43
N LYS A 165 -9.43 21.27 -14.20
CA LYS A 165 -9.10 21.87 -15.50
C LYS A 165 -9.11 20.82 -16.61
N GLY A 166 -9.69 21.17 -17.76
CA GLY A 166 -9.76 20.30 -18.93
C GLY A 166 -11.08 19.51 -19.06
N GLU A 167 -11.12 18.58 -20.00
CA GLU A 167 -12.28 17.69 -20.19
C GLU A 167 -12.27 16.52 -19.21
N LYS A 168 -13.45 16.19 -18.71
CA LYS A 168 -13.65 15.08 -17.78
C LYS A 168 -13.63 13.75 -18.53
N ILE A 169 -12.64 12.92 -18.23
CA ILE A 169 -12.52 11.57 -18.78
C ILE A 169 -12.93 10.58 -17.68
N ALA A 170 -13.76 9.60 -18.04
CA ALA A 170 -14.12 8.53 -17.13
C ALA A 170 -12.97 7.51 -17.01
N PHE A 171 -12.75 6.96 -15.82
CA PHE A 171 -11.82 5.86 -15.65
C PHE A 171 -12.31 4.63 -16.41
N GLU A 172 -11.45 4.02 -17.23
CA GLU A 172 -11.78 2.77 -17.93
C GLU A 172 -11.99 1.60 -16.97
N ASN A 173 -11.25 1.61 -15.85
CA ASN A 173 -11.30 0.59 -14.81
C ASN A 173 -11.63 1.22 -13.46
N ARG A 174 -12.72 0.75 -12.84
CA ARG A 174 -13.15 1.22 -11.51
C ARG A 174 -12.13 0.94 -10.41
N LYS A 175 -11.29 -0.10 -10.53
CA LYS A 175 -10.26 -0.37 -9.51
C LYS A 175 -9.23 0.76 -9.44
N ASP A 176 -8.87 1.33 -10.59
CA ASP A 176 -7.86 2.40 -10.64
C ASP A 176 -8.41 3.69 -10.03
N GLU A 177 -9.71 3.97 -10.25
CA GLU A 177 -10.44 5.07 -9.60
C GLU A 177 -10.39 4.96 -8.07
N ILE A 178 -10.59 3.75 -7.51
CA ILE A 178 -10.51 3.48 -6.06
C ILE A 178 -9.10 3.75 -5.55
N ILE A 179 -8.08 3.17 -6.20
CA ILE A 179 -6.69 3.27 -5.76
C ILE A 179 -6.24 4.74 -5.74
N ILE A 180 -6.54 5.50 -6.79
CA ILE A 180 -6.17 6.92 -6.85
C ILE A 180 -6.92 7.72 -5.78
N PHE A 181 -8.21 7.46 -5.58
CA PHE A 181 -8.97 8.12 -4.52
C PHE A 181 -8.37 7.83 -3.13
N ARG A 182 -7.97 6.57 -2.86
CA ARG A 182 -7.30 6.15 -1.63
C ARG A 182 -5.98 6.88 -1.42
N ILE A 183 -5.15 6.98 -2.46
CA ILE A 183 -3.88 7.72 -2.39
C ILE A 183 -4.13 9.18 -1.99
N ILE A 184 -5.12 9.83 -2.61
CA ILE A 184 -5.49 11.22 -2.29
C ILE A 184 -5.99 11.31 -0.84
N GLN A 185 -6.86 10.40 -0.42
CA GLN A 185 -7.38 10.36 0.95
C GLN A 185 -6.25 10.19 1.99
N GLU A 186 -5.35 9.24 1.77
CA GLU A 186 -4.21 8.97 2.65
C GLU A 186 -3.29 10.19 2.74
N PHE A 187 -2.99 10.82 1.59
CA PHE A 187 -2.22 12.05 1.52
C PHE A 187 -2.87 13.19 2.31
N LEU A 188 -4.17 13.42 2.09
CA LEU A 188 -4.92 14.49 2.76
C LEU A 188 -5.08 14.22 4.27
N SER A 189 -5.05 12.96 4.71
CA SER A 189 -5.12 12.60 6.12
C SER A 189 -3.77 12.72 6.83
N ASN A 190 -2.66 12.59 6.11
CA ASN A 190 -1.30 12.61 6.65
C ASN A 190 -0.60 13.97 6.50
N SER A 191 -1.20 14.92 5.76
CA SER A 191 -0.73 16.30 5.57
C SER A 191 -1.41 17.29 6.52
#